data_AF-A0A5C5UZK9-F1
#
_entry.id   AF-A0A5C5UZK9-F1
#
_cell.length_a   1.000
_cell.length_b   1.000
_cell.length_c   1.000
_cell.angle_alpha   90.00
_cell.angle_beta   90.00
_cell.angle_gamma   90.00
#
_symmetry.space_group_name_H-M   'P 1'
#
loop_
_entity.id
_entity.type
_entity.pdbx_description
1 polymer ?
#
loop_
_entity_poly.entity_id
_entity_poly.type
_entity_poly.pdbx_seq_one_letter_code
_entity_poly.pdbx_strand_id
1 'polypeptide(L)' 'MNLTLPHELNAFVQSLVNQGRYSSAEEAVAAGIRLLQAQEALRLEIAKGIRQLDADESFSEEDVFAAAESAISKTESERT' A
#
# COMPACT_ATOMS: atom_id res chain seq x y z
N MET A 1 -17.88 16.15 -6.30
CA MET A 1 -18.65 14.92 -6.01
C MET A 1 -19.48 15.19 -4.77
N ASN A 2 -20.78 14.88 -4.75
CA ASN A 2 -21.61 15.08 -3.56
C ASN A 2 -21.93 13.70 -2.98
N LEU A 3 -21.34 13.37 -1.83
CA LEU A 3 -21.46 12.05 -1.20
C LEU A 3 -22.30 12.19 0.07
N THR A 4 -23.42 11.48 0.14
CA THR A 4 -24.24 11.44 1.35
C THR A 4 -23.81 10.26 2.21
N LEU A 5 -23.19 10.55 3.35
CA LEU A 5 -22.82 9.53 4.31
C LEU A 5 -24.01 9.20 5.23
N PRO A 6 -24.17 7.92 5.62
CA PRO A 6 -25.02 7.52 6.73
C PRO A 6 -24.73 8.34 8.00
N HIS A 7 -25.76 8.54 8.83
CA HIS A 7 -25.65 9.34 10.05
C HIS A 7 -24.49 8.90 10.95
N GLU A 8 -24.31 7.60 11.13
CA GLU A 8 -23.25 7.02 11.98
C GLU A 8 -21.84 7.40 11.49
N LEU A 9 -21.61 7.33 10.17
CA LEU A 9 -20.33 7.72 9.58
C LEU A 9 -20.10 9.23 9.66
N ASN A 10 -21.14 10.04 9.49
CA ASN A 10 -21.06 11.49 9.71
C ASN A 10 -20.68 11.82 11.16
N ALA A 11 -21.32 11.18 12.14
CA ALA A 11 -21.01 11.37 13.56
C ALA A 11 -19.56 10.97 13.88
N PHE A 12 -19.08 9.86 13.32
CA PHE A 12 -17.69 9.43 13.46
C PHE A 12 -16.71 10.45 12.88
N VAL A 13 -16.92 10.91 11.64
CA VAL A 13 -16.07 11.92 10.99
C VAL A 13 -16.04 13.22 11.78
N GLN A 14 -17.20 13.72 12.24
CA GLN A 14 -17.27 14.91 13.09
C GLN A 14 -16.52 14.72 14.41
N SER A 15 -16.59 13.53 15.02
CA SER A 15 -15.84 13.26 16.26
C SER A 15 -14.33 13.38 16.05
N LEU A 16 -13.81 12.96 14.90
CA LEU A 16 -12.38 13.04 14.59
C LEU A 16 -11.93 14.49 14.39
N VAL A 17 -12.76 15.32 13.77
CA VAL A 17 -12.50 16.76 13.61
C VAL A 17 -12.57 17.46 14.97
N ASN A 18 -13.59 17.17 15.78
CA ASN A 18 -13.75 17.76 17.12
C ASN A 18 -12.60 17.39 18.07
N GLN A 19 -11.97 16.23 17.87
CA GLN A 19 -10.76 15.82 18.58
C GLN A 19 -9.48 16.48 18.05
N GLY A 20 -9.57 17.27 16.98
CA GLY A 20 -8.41 17.90 16.32
C GLY A 20 -7.53 16.92 15.54
N ARG A 21 -8.02 15.69 15.27
CA ARG A 21 -7.24 14.69 14.51
C ARG A 21 -7.18 14.99 13.02
N TYR A 22 -8.16 15.72 12.51
CA TYR A 22 -8.22 16.23 11.15
C TYR A 22 -8.74 17.67 11.17
N SER A 23 -8.31 18.46 10.19
CA SER A 23 -8.70 19.88 10.06
C SER A 23 -10.11 20.05 9.48
N SER A 24 -10.63 19.05 8.76
CA SER A 24 -11.96 19.06 8.16
C SER A 24 -12.53 17.66 7.96
N ALA A 25 -13.84 17.59 7.70
CA ALA A 25 -14.53 16.33 7.37
C ALA A 25 -14.02 15.75 6.04
N GLU A 26 -13.76 16.61 5.05
CA GLU A 26 -13.21 16.24 3.75
C GLU A 26 -11.83 15.60 3.89
N GLU A 27 -10.99 16.13 4.77
CA GLU A 27 -9.66 15.58 5.02
C GLU A 27 -9.74 14.18 5.64
N ALA A 28 -10.60 14.00 6.64
CA ALA A 28 -10.82 12.71 7.28
C ALA A 28 -11.36 11.65 6.30
N VAL A 29 -12.34 12.03 5.46
CA VAL A 29 -12.88 11.15 4.41
C VAL A 29 -11.80 10.81 3.39
N ALA A 30 -11.03 11.79 2.91
CA ALA A 30 -9.95 11.55 1.95
C ALA A 30 -8.89 10.59 2.52
N ALA A 31 -8.54 10.71 3.81
CA ALA A 31 -7.64 9.78 4.48
C ALA A 31 -8.21 8.35 4.50
N GLY A 32 -9.50 8.18 4.81
CA GLY A 32 -10.18 6.89 4.75
C GLY A 32 -10.18 6.27 3.35
N ILE A 33 -10.44 7.07 2.31
CA ILE A 33 -10.41 6.60 0.92
C ILE A 33 -8.99 6.19 0.49
N ARG A 34 -7.95 6.93 0.88
CA ARG A 34 -6.55 6.52 0.62
C ARG A 34 -6.21 5.19 1.27
N LEU A 35 -6.67 4.97 2.51
CA LEU A 35 -6.48 3.69 3.18
C LEU A 35 -7.16 2.54 2.42
N LEU A 36 -8.41 2.76 1.98
CA LEU A 36 -9.14 1.79 1.16
C LEU A 36 -8.42 1.50 -0.17
N GLN A 37 -7.91 2.54 -0.83
CA GLN A 37 -7.14 2.39 -2.07
C GLN A 37 -5.88 1.55 -1.85
N ALA A 38 -5.13 1.80 -0.77
CA ALA A 38 -3.95 1.02 -0.42
C ALA A 38 -4.29 -0.45 -0.12
N GLN A 39 -5.42 -0.69 0.56
CA GLN A 39 -5.90 -2.04 0.84
C GLN A 39 -6.25 -2.81 -0.44
N GLU A 40 -6.94 -2.16 -1.39
CA GLU A 40 -7.26 -2.78 -2.68
C GLU A 40 -6.00 -3.06 -3.52
N ALA A 41 -5.06 -2.13 -3.54
CA ALA A 41 -3.78 -2.34 -4.22
C ALA A 41 -3.03 -3.55 -3.63
N LEU A 42 -2.96 -3.66 -2.30
CA LEU A 42 -2.33 -4.81 -1.64
C LEU A 42 -3.05 -6.12 -1.96
N ARG A 43 -4.39 -6.14 -1.96
CA ARG A 43 -5.17 -7.33 -2.36
C ARG A 43 -4.81 -7.80 -3.76
N LEU A 44 -4.68 -6.87 -4.70
CA LEU A 44 -4.31 -7.18 -6.09
C LEU A 44 -2.88 -7.72 -6.20
N GLU A 45 -1.92 -7.11 -5.52
CA GLU A 45 -0.52 -7.58 -5.53
C GLU A 45 -0.37 -8.95 -4.87
N ILE A 46 -1.08 -9.23 -3.77
CA ILE A 46 -1.10 -10.57 -3.16
C ILE A 46 -1.69 -11.58 -4.15
N ALA A 47 -2.83 -11.28 -4.77
CA ALA A 47 -3.45 -12.18 -5.74
C ALA A 47 -2.54 -12.42 -6.96
N LYS A 48 -1.76 -11.42 -7.36
CA LYS A 48 -0.73 -11.57 -8.40
C LYS A 48 0.37 -12.51 -7.93
N GLY A 49 0.95 -12.30 -6.75
CA GLY A 49 2.00 -13.16 -6.20
C GLY A 49 1.56 -14.62 -6.08
N ILE A 50 0.32 -14.88 -5.64
CA ILE A 50 -0.25 -16.24 -5.60
C ILE A 50 -0.28 -16.86 -7.00
N ARG A 51 -0.78 -16.13 -8.01
CA ARG A 51 -0.82 -16.64 -9.39
C ARG A 51 0.57 -16.94 -9.95
N GLN A 52 1.58 -16.14 -9.59
CA GLN A 52 2.96 -16.38 -10.00
C GLN A 52 3.51 -17.65 -9.37
N LEU A 53 3.26 -17.86 -8.07
CA LEU A 53 3.64 -19.09 -7.38
C LEU A 53 2.94 -20.33 -7.98
N ASP A 54 1.65 -20.24 -8.30
CA ASP A 54 0.89 -21.31 -8.94
C ASP A 54 1.42 -21.63 -10.36
N ALA A 55 2.01 -20.64 -11.02
CA ALA A 55 2.65 -20.78 -12.34
C ALA A 55 4.13 -21.19 -12.27
N ASP A 56 4.64 -21.51 -11.07
CA ASP A 56 6.05 -21.83 -10.81
C ASP A 56 7.01 -20.65 -11.14
N GLU A 57 6.49 -19.42 -11.21
CA GLU A 57 7.25 -18.17 -11.38
C GLU A 57 7.80 -17.68 -10.02
N SER A 58 8.62 -18.52 -9.39
CA SER A 58 9.27 -18.24 -8.11
C SER A 58 10.79 -18.34 -8.23
N PHE A 59 11.50 -17.70 -7.30
CA PHE A 59 12.95 -17.79 -7.20
C PHE A 59 13.33 -18.47 -5.88
N SER A 60 14.38 -19.28 -5.91
CA SER A 60 14.96 -19.81 -4.68
C SER A 60 15.64 -18.69 -3.89
N GLU A 61 15.78 -18.88 -2.59
CA GLU A 61 16.53 -17.97 -1.73
C GLU A 61 17.96 -17.75 -2.25
N GLU A 62 18.64 -18.83 -2.63
CA GLU A 62 20.01 -18.80 -3.13
C GLU A 62 20.13 -17.95 -4.41
N ASP A 63 19.21 -18.11 -5.36
CA ASP A 63 19.19 -17.33 -6.60
C ASP A 63 18.97 -15.83 -6.33
N VAL A 64 18.10 -15.50 -5.36
CA VAL A 64 17.81 -14.11 -4.99
C VAL A 64 19.03 -13.44 -4.38
N PHE A 65 19.71 -14.09 -3.43
CA PHE A 65 20.89 -13.52 -2.79
C PHE A 65 22.07 -13.40 -3.75
N ALA A 66 22.33 -14.42 -4.57
CA ALA A 66 23.38 -14.37 -5.58
C ALA A 66 23.17 -13.23 -6.57
N ALA A 67 21.93 -13.01 -7.03
CA ALA A 67 21.59 -11.91 -7.91
C ALA A 67 21.78 -10.54 -7.23
N ALA A 68 21.38 -10.41 -5.97
CA ALA A 68 21.55 -9.18 -5.19
C ALA A 68 23.03 -8.83 -4.98
N GLU A 69 23.86 -9.80 -4.58
CA GLU A 69 25.31 -9.62 -4.41
C GLU A 69 25.99 -9.22 -5.72
N SER A 70 25.61 -9.85 -6.83
CA SER A 70 26.12 -9.50 -8.16
C SER A 70 25.78 -8.05 -8.54
N ALA A 71 24.55 -7.61 -8.26
CA ALA A 71 24.11 -6.24 -8.53
C ALA A 71 24.88 -5.21 -7.67
N ILE A 72 25.16 -5.53 -6.40
CA ILE A 72 25.96 -4.68 -5.51
C ILE A 72 27.40 -4.56 -6.03
N SER A 73 28.05 -5.69 -6.30
CA SER A 73 29.44 -5.72 -6.79
C SER A 73 29.61 -4.94 -8.09
N LYS A 74 28.64 -5.04 -9.01
CA LYS A 74 28.64 -4.26 -10.26
C LYS A 74 28.59 -2.75 -9.98
N THR A 75 27.68 -2.32 -9.10
CA THR A 75 27.51 -0.91 -8.75
C THR A 75 28.75 -0.33 -8.09
N GLU A 76 29.45 -1.12 -7.27
CA GLU A 76 30.70 -0.73 -6.61
C GLU A 76 31.88 -0.63 -7.59
N SER A 77 31.95 -1.58 -8.53
CA SER A 77 33.01 -1.60 -9.56
C SER A 77 32.90 -0.42 -10.53
N GLU A 78 31.67 0.02 -10.84
CA GLU A 78 31.41 1.20 -11.69
C GLU A 78 31.74 2.54 -11.00
N ARG A 79 31.99 2.50 -9.69
CA ARG A 79 32.24 3.68 -8.84
C ARG A 79 33.73 3.91 -8.53
N THR A 80 34.60 3.00 -8.97
CA THR A 80 36.05 3.01 -8.76
C THR A 80 36.77 3.37 -10.05
#